data_AF-A0A534V3L1-F1
#
_entry.id   AF-A0A534V3L1-F1
#
_cell.length_a   1.000
_cell.length_b   1.000
_cell.length_c   1.000
_cell.angle_alpha   90.00
_cell.angle_beta   90.00
_cell.angle_gamma   90.00
#
_symmetry.space_group_name_H-M   'P 1'
#
loop_
_entity.id
_entity.type
_entity.pdbx_description
1 polymer ?
#
loop_
_entity_poly.entity_id
_entity_poly.type
_entity_poly.pdbx_seq_one_letter_code
_entity_poly.pdbx_strand_id
1 'polypeptide(L)'
;MKRSTERILTTHVGSLARADSLIPLLRLREQGQPYDREELARLVRESVTDVGQKQVEAGIDIVTDGEQGKSSFYGYVGCAPTEIIDLWDFKNIDQALSS
;
A
#
# COMPACT_ATOMS: atom_id res chain seq x y z
N MET A 1 12.24 14.51 2.94
CA MET A 1 11.57 15.24 1.84
C MET A 1 12.51 15.26 0.64
N LYS A 2 12.18 14.57 -0.46
CA LYS A 2 12.96 14.63 -1.72
C LYS A 2 12.80 16.04 -2.32
N ARG A 3 13.91 16.65 -2.78
CA ARG A 3 13.93 17.99 -3.40
C ARG A 3 14.66 17.90 -4.73
N SER A 4 14.22 18.69 -5.71
CA SER A 4 14.82 18.77 -7.04
C SER A 4 15.01 20.24 -7.43
N THR A 5 16.10 20.54 -8.11
CA THR A 5 16.43 21.88 -8.66
C THR A 5 16.38 21.92 -10.19
N GLU A 6 16.31 20.77 -10.85
CA GLU A 6 16.38 20.65 -12.31
C GLU A 6 15.00 20.51 -12.96
N ARG A 7 14.11 19.74 -12.34
CA ARG A 7 12.74 19.48 -12.84
C ARG A 7 11.73 19.32 -11.72
N ILE A 8 10.44 19.47 -12.05
CA ILE A 8 9.32 19.18 -11.13
C ILE A 8 9.26 17.66 -10.89
N LEU A 9 9.24 17.25 -9.61
CA LEU A 9 8.99 15.86 -9.22
C LEU A 9 7.48 15.61 -9.15
N THR A 10 7.05 14.47 -9.67
CA THR A 10 5.65 14.06 -9.73
C THR A 10 5.34 12.98 -8.70
N THR A 11 4.13 13.04 -8.17
CA THR A 11 3.57 12.01 -7.30
C THR A 11 2.06 12.02 -7.44
N HIS A 12 1.40 11.07 -6.83
CA HIS A 12 -0.06 11.02 -6.72
C HIS A 12 -0.46 10.86 -5.25
N VAL A 13 -1.75 11.07 -4.98
CA VAL A 13 -2.32 10.93 -3.64
C VAL A 13 -3.49 9.97 -3.68
N GLY A 14 -3.59 9.15 -2.63
CA GLY A 14 -4.73 8.27 -2.39
C GLY A 14 -4.52 6.84 -2.87
N SER A 15 -5.64 6.11 -2.91
CA SER A 15 -5.69 4.70 -3.26
C SER A 15 -5.50 4.46 -4.75
N LEU A 16 -4.75 3.42 -5.09
CA LEU A 16 -4.75 2.83 -6.44
C LEU A 16 -5.71 1.62 -6.48
N ALA A 17 -5.98 1.13 -7.69
CA ALA A 17 -6.77 -0.09 -7.86
C ALA A 17 -6.13 -1.25 -7.07
N ARG A 18 -6.96 -2.04 -6.39
CA ARG A 18 -6.52 -3.20 -5.59
C ARG A 18 -6.66 -4.46 -6.42
N ALA A 19 -5.77 -5.42 -6.18
CA ALA A 19 -5.87 -6.74 -6.79
C ALA A 19 -7.16 -7.46 -6.35
N ASP A 20 -7.83 -8.14 -7.29
CA ASP A 20 -9.06 -8.90 -7.01
C ASP A 20 -8.86 -9.98 -5.93
N SER A 21 -7.65 -10.52 -5.82
CA SER A 21 -7.25 -11.48 -4.78
C SER A 21 -7.19 -10.86 -3.39
N LEU A 22 -6.90 -9.56 -3.28
CA LEU A 22 -6.72 -8.86 -2.00
C LEU A 22 -8.06 -8.37 -1.41
N ILE A 23 -9.01 -8.01 -2.26
CA ILE A 23 -10.31 -7.44 -1.86
C ILE A 23 -11.09 -8.35 -0.87
N PRO A 24 -11.21 -9.68 -1.08
CA PRO A 24 -11.94 -10.54 -0.16
C PRO A 24 -11.38 -10.52 1.26
N LEU A 25 -10.05 -10.59 1.43
CA LEU A 25 -9.42 -10.60 2.75
C LEU A 25 -9.55 -9.26 3.47
N LEU A 26 -9.44 -8.14 2.74
CA LEU A 26 -9.67 -6.82 3.30
C LEU A 26 -11.11 -6.67 3.84
N ARG A 27 -12.10 -7.23 3.12
CA ARG A 27 -13.50 -7.23 3.56
C ARG A 27 -13.72 -8.09 4.81
N LEU A 28 -13.13 -9.29 4.87
CA LEU A 28 -13.21 -10.15 6.05
C LEU A 28 -12.65 -9.43 7.29
N ARG A 29 -11.48 -8.79 7.15
CA ARG A 29 -10.88 -7.98 8.21
C ARG A 29 -11.78 -6.83 8.66
N GLU A 30 -12.33 -6.07 7.71
CA GLU A 30 -13.22 -4.93 8.01
C GLU A 30 -14.50 -5.37 8.73
N GLN A 31 -14.99 -6.58 8.45
CA GLN A 31 -16.17 -7.16 9.11
C GLN A 31 -15.84 -7.85 10.44
N GLY A 32 -14.58 -7.85 10.89
CA GLY A 32 -14.14 -8.57 12.07
C GLY A 32 -14.30 -10.09 11.96
N GLN A 33 -14.37 -10.62 10.73
CA GLN A 33 -14.47 -12.06 10.48
C GLN A 33 -13.09 -12.72 10.56
N PRO A 34 -12.99 -14.03 10.80
CA PRO A 34 -11.73 -14.75 10.69
C PRO A 34 -11.16 -14.66 9.26
N TYR A 35 -9.87 -14.41 9.16
CA TYR A 35 -9.10 -14.41 7.92
C TYR A 35 -7.68 -14.87 8.19
N ASP A 36 -6.98 -15.31 7.15
CA ASP A 36 -5.56 -15.63 7.23
C ASP A 36 -4.71 -14.35 7.22
N ARG A 37 -4.06 -14.06 8.35
CA ARG A 37 -3.23 -12.87 8.53
C ARG A 37 -1.94 -12.94 7.72
N GLU A 38 -1.35 -14.12 7.57
CA GLU A 38 -0.10 -14.30 6.82
C GLU A 38 -0.36 -14.13 5.32
N GLU A 39 -1.44 -14.70 4.84
CA GLU A 39 -1.87 -14.55 3.45
C GLU A 39 -2.23 -13.09 3.12
N LEU A 40 -2.93 -12.40 4.01
CA LEU A 40 -3.20 -10.97 3.84
C LEU A 40 -1.89 -10.16 3.74
N ALA A 41 -0.93 -10.41 4.64
CA ALA A 41 0.35 -9.72 4.63
C ALA A 41 1.16 -10.01 3.35
N ARG A 42 1.12 -11.25 2.84
CA ARG A 42 1.75 -11.64 1.58
C ARG A 42 1.12 -10.90 0.38
N LEU A 43 -0.21 -10.94 0.25
CA LEU A 43 -0.91 -10.30 -0.85
C LEU A 43 -0.78 -8.77 -0.84
N VAL A 44 -0.74 -8.14 0.34
CA VAL A 44 -0.45 -6.71 0.46
C VAL A 44 0.95 -6.40 -0.06
N ARG A 45 1.98 -7.17 0.32
CA ARG A 45 3.36 -6.98 -0.19
C ARG A 45 3.40 -7.06 -1.71
N GLU A 46 2.83 -8.11 -2.28
CA GLU A 46 2.81 -8.32 -3.73
C GLU A 46 2.08 -7.19 -4.45
N SER A 47 0.93 -6.76 -3.93
CA SER A 47 0.16 -5.67 -4.52
C SER A 47 0.91 -4.34 -4.45
N VAL A 48 1.61 -4.05 -3.34
CA VAL A 48 2.46 -2.85 -3.20
C VAL A 48 3.61 -2.87 -4.19
N THR A 49 4.28 -4.02 -4.37
CA THR A 49 5.35 -4.16 -5.36
C THR A 49 4.82 -3.93 -6.77
N ASP A 50 3.71 -4.57 -7.15
CA ASP A 50 3.11 -4.44 -8.49
C ASP A 50 2.68 -2.99 -8.79
N VAL A 51 1.97 -2.32 -7.88
CA VAL A 51 1.59 -0.92 -8.11
C VAL A 51 2.78 0.03 -8.06
N GLY A 52 3.82 -0.30 -7.28
CA GLY A 52 5.08 0.44 -7.26
C GLY A 52 5.79 0.38 -8.63
N GLN A 53 5.90 -0.81 -9.21
CA GLN A 53 6.46 -1.02 -10.55
C GLN A 53 5.68 -0.24 -11.60
N LYS A 54 4.34 -0.32 -11.60
CA LYS A 54 3.48 0.43 -12.53
C LYS A 54 3.63 1.95 -12.40
N GLN A 55 3.86 2.46 -11.19
CA GLN A 55 4.12 3.89 -10.99
C GLN A 55 5.47 4.30 -11.58
N VAL A 56 6.52 3.50 -11.39
CA VAL A 56 7.84 3.74 -11.98
C VAL A 56 7.75 3.72 -13.51
N GLU A 57 7.08 2.72 -14.08
CA GLU A 57 6.84 2.61 -15.52
C GLU A 57 6.05 3.80 -16.08
N ALA A 58 5.12 4.35 -15.29
CA ALA A 58 4.37 5.55 -15.63
C ALA A 58 5.15 6.87 -15.44
N GLY A 59 6.39 6.83 -14.92
CA GLY A 59 7.24 8.00 -14.72
C GLY A 59 6.96 8.80 -13.44
N ILE A 60 6.32 8.19 -12.43
CA ILE A 60 6.13 8.80 -11.11
C ILE A 60 7.46 8.84 -10.35
N ASP A 61 7.85 10.03 -9.87
CA ASP A 61 9.15 10.25 -9.21
C ASP A 61 9.19 9.86 -7.73
N ILE A 62 8.05 10.04 -7.06
CA ILE A 62 7.88 9.70 -5.65
C ILE A 62 6.71 8.74 -5.58
N VAL A 63 7.05 7.46 -5.50
CA VAL A 63 6.10 6.35 -5.46
C VAL A 63 5.43 6.22 -4.09
N THR A 64 4.21 5.70 -4.08
CA THR A 64 3.46 5.39 -2.87
C THR A 64 3.05 3.93 -2.84
N ASP A 65 2.61 3.44 -1.68
CA ASP A 65 2.09 2.08 -1.51
C ASP A 65 0.69 1.89 -2.14
N GLY A 66 0.10 2.95 -2.70
CA GLY A 66 -1.24 2.92 -3.29
C GLY A 66 -2.36 2.51 -2.32
N GLU A 67 -2.11 2.61 -1.00
CA GLU A 67 -3.01 2.19 0.07
C GLU A 67 -3.53 0.75 -0.02
N GLN A 68 -2.74 -0.16 -0.59
CA GLN A 68 -3.14 -1.55 -0.82
C GLN A 68 -3.57 -2.26 0.49
N GLY A 69 -2.92 -1.95 1.61
CA GLY A 69 -3.23 -2.56 2.92
C GLY A 69 -4.52 -2.10 3.60
N LYS A 70 -5.27 -1.13 3.05
CA LYS A 70 -6.45 -0.51 3.67
C LYS A 70 -7.72 -0.78 2.87
N SER A 71 -8.87 -0.96 3.54
CA SER A 71 -10.19 -1.06 2.87
C SER A 71 -10.78 0.32 2.58
N SER A 72 -10.65 1.25 3.53
CA SER A 72 -11.09 2.64 3.42
C SER A 72 -10.28 3.55 4.37
N PHE A 73 -10.23 4.85 4.07
CA PHE A 73 -9.59 5.84 4.96
C PHE A 73 -10.31 5.93 6.32
N TYR A 74 -11.64 6.02 6.32
CA TYR A 74 -12.43 6.11 7.55
C TYR A 74 -12.35 4.85 8.41
N GLY A 75 -12.39 3.66 7.79
CA GLY A 75 -12.21 2.40 8.51
C GLY A 75 -10.81 2.29 9.14
N TYR A 76 -9.79 2.83 8.47
CA TYR A 76 -8.43 2.89 9.02
C TYR A 76 -8.31 3.84 10.21
N VAL A 77 -8.79 5.07 10.09
CA VAL A 77 -8.68 6.08 11.17
C VAL A 77 -9.55 5.72 12.38
N GLY A 78 -10.66 5.02 12.17
CA GLY A 78 -11.55 4.58 13.24
C GLY A 78 -11.10 3.33 14.01
N CYS A 79 -10.08 2.60 13.54
CA CYS A 79 -9.60 1.37 14.18
C CYS A 79 -8.60 1.66 15.31
N ALA A 80 -8.65 0.91 16.41
CA ALA A 80 -7.81 1.14 17.58
C ALA A 80 -6.30 0.95 17.25
N PRO A 81 -5.40 1.72 17.89
CA PRO A 81 -3.99 1.85 17.49
C PRO A 81 -3.14 0.57 17.53
N THR A 82 -3.65 -0.54 18.06
CA THR A 82 -2.89 -1.78 18.26
C THR A 82 -2.89 -2.75 17.07
N GLU A 83 -3.78 -2.60 16.08
CA GLU A 83 -3.77 -3.46 14.86
C GLU A 83 -3.19 -2.76 13.62
N ILE A 84 -2.91 -1.46 13.72
CA ILE A 84 -2.52 -0.60 12.59
C ILE A 84 -1.02 -0.68 12.30
N ILE A 85 -0.20 -1.02 13.29
CA ILE A 85 1.27 -0.86 13.23
C ILE A 85 1.97 -1.99 12.46
N ASP A 86 1.39 -3.19 12.38
CA ASP A 86 2.12 -4.39 11.92
C ASP A 86 2.30 -4.53 10.40
N LEU A 87 1.63 -3.69 9.58
CA LEU A 87 1.76 -3.72 8.12
C LEU A 87 2.53 -2.52 7.54
N TRP A 88 2.99 -1.59 8.38
CA TRP A 88 3.53 -0.29 7.95
C TRP A 88 5.05 -0.18 7.88
N ASP A 89 5.82 -1.23 8.17
CA ASP A 89 7.28 -1.15 8.17
C ASP A 89 7.92 -1.37 6.77
N PHE A 90 7.33 -0.78 5.72
CA PHE A 90 8.02 -0.62 4.42
C PHE A 90 8.82 0.67 4.43
N LYS A 91 9.85 0.72 5.27
CA LYS A 91 10.72 1.89 5.37
C LYS A 91 11.43 2.27 4.06
N ASN A 92 11.40 1.45 3.01
CA ASN A 92 11.83 1.84 1.67
C ASN A 92 11.12 1.03 0.59
N ILE A 93 9.98 1.51 0.08
CA ILE A 93 9.41 0.99 -1.19
C ILE A 93 10.46 1.04 -2.32
N ASP A 94 11.30 2.09 -2.33
CA ASP A 94 12.41 2.26 -3.27
C ASP A 94 13.40 1.06 -3.24
N GLN A 95 13.52 0.37 -2.09
CA GLN A 95 14.43 -0.76 -1.90
C GLN A 95 13.79 -2.10 -2.28
N ALA A 96 12.46 -2.22 -2.18
CA ALA A 96 11.69 -3.40 -2.59
C ALA A 96 11.53 -3.52 -4.12
N LEU A 97 11.71 -2.41 -4.85
CA LEU A 97 11.67 -2.37 -6.32
C LEU A 97 13.04 -2.59 -6.98
N SER A 98 14.10 -2.77 -6.19
CA SER A 98 15.50 -2.89 -6.66
C SER A 98 16.04 -4.34 -6.65
N SER A 99 15.18 -5.34 -6.45
CA SER A 99 15.53 -6.78 -6.40
C SER A 99 14.88 -7.57 -7.52
#